data_AF-A0A8T5B5K0-F1
#
_entry.id   AF-A0A8T5B5K0-F1
#
_cell.length_a   1.000
_cell.length_b   1.000
_cell.length_c   1.000
_cell.angle_alpha   90.00
_cell.angle_beta   90.00
_cell.angle_gamma   90.00
#
_symmetry.space_group_name_H-M   'P 1'
#
loop_
_entity.id
_entity.type
_entity.pdbx_description
1 polymer ?
#
loop_
_entity_poly.entity_id
_entity_poly.type
_entity_poly.pdbx_seq_one_letter_code
_entity_poly.pdbx_strand_id
1 'polypeptide(L)'
;MEDVGNLLQSGSQEEMSICPRCHESVPRTLYCLNCGYPLYREIKVEIPKAERPEAQVTSSLEPESKTEREETRPPEPPVVKPEETQEEKMEEGEANVVEEFVAEATQDKTFEAVSAALTNELTEENPKTSDIVTAELVEPLKDELVEQSTEVLEEEEKLTMELLEEEPIELEAVKEEDEGAGEGAVEALEVTGEPSKPEIDPMILEVMDNLAHNISLKVKLVELTIKKDINEGTVKKLLENYAAKGELWINKRNEILERSRYEVSTLEKAIENARAGLEELDIRRAIGDASDDEYLAKAPAYEWDINHLNEKLTRKRLEISYLESLSKVMSVDDFESLKEIASSCHHDIDELAAKGRLTPETVAEIKSILEEALELLKD
;
A
#
# COMPACT_ATOMS: atom_id res chain seq x y z
N MET A 1 -39.05 -5.61 -45.42
CA MET A 1 -38.44 -4.65 -44.46
C MET A 1 -37.72 -5.49 -43.45
N GLU A 2 -36.64 -6.08 -43.92
CA GLU A 2 -35.66 -6.88 -43.20
C GLU A 2 -34.37 -6.06 -43.36
N ASP A 3 -33.75 -5.63 -42.27
CA ASP A 3 -32.32 -5.31 -42.14
C ASP A 3 -32.08 -4.58 -40.81
N VAL A 4 -31.95 -5.35 -39.73
CA VAL A 4 -31.29 -4.93 -38.50
C VAL A 4 -30.50 -6.12 -37.99
N GLY A 5 -29.25 -6.25 -38.45
CA GLY A 5 -28.38 -7.35 -38.03
C GLY A 5 -27.03 -7.34 -38.71
N ASN A 6 -26.15 -6.40 -38.33
CA ASN A 6 -24.70 -6.58 -38.43
C ASN A 6 -23.95 -5.36 -37.85
N LEU A 7 -23.79 -5.32 -36.53
CA LEU A 7 -22.87 -4.38 -35.88
C LEU A 7 -22.49 -4.98 -34.52
N LEU A 8 -21.61 -5.99 -34.51
CA LEU A 8 -20.86 -6.49 -33.34
C LEU A 8 -19.94 -7.67 -33.78
N GLN A 9 -19.03 -7.42 -34.72
CA GLN A 9 -17.92 -8.35 -35.03
C GLN A 9 -16.66 -7.54 -35.38
N SER A 10 -16.13 -6.80 -34.41
CA SER A 10 -14.73 -6.42 -34.38
C SER A 10 -14.07 -7.21 -33.25
N GLY A 11 -13.85 -8.50 -33.51
CA GLY A 11 -13.08 -9.35 -32.62
C GLY A 11 -11.65 -8.84 -32.58
N SER A 12 -11.25 -8.30 -31.43
CA SER A 12 -9.84 -8.10 -31.10
C SER A 12 -9.14 -9.44 -31.28
N GLN A 13 -8.28 -9.56 -32.30
CA GLN A 13 -7.38 -10.68 -32.42
C GLN A 13 -6.37 -10.55 -31.27
N GLU A 14 -6.66 -11.20 -30.16
CA GLU A 14 -5.74 -11.29 -29.03
C GLU A 14 -4.43 -11.90 -29.53
N GLU A 15 -3.35 -11.15 -29.42
CA GLU A 15 -2.02 -11.61 -29.81
C GLU A 15 -1.61 -12.79 -28.91
N MET A 16 -1.52 -13.98 -29.50
CA MET A 16 -1.08 -15.20 -28.83
C MET A 16 0.46 -15.32 -28.91
N SER A 17 1.08 -15.83 -27.84
CA SER A 17 2.52 -16.13 -27.76
C SER A 17 2.72 -17.59 -27.31
N ILE A 18 3.83 -18.21 -27.70
CA ILE A 18 4.14 -19.60 -27.34
C ILE A 18 5.01 -19.60 -26.08
N CYS A 19 4.57 -20.28 -25.02
CA CYS A 19 5.35 -20.37 -23.79
C CYS A 19 6.63 -21.23 -24.01
N PRO A 20 7.84 -20.76 -23.69
CA PRO A 20 9.08 -21.50 -23.91
C PRO A 20 9.24 -22.70 -22.95
N ARG A 21 8.47 -22.77 -21.86
CA ARG A 21 8.52 -23.89 -20.91
C ARG A 21 7.58 -25.03 -21.28
N CYS A 22 6.30 -24.76 -21.50
CA CYS A 22 5.30 -25.80 -21.80
C CYS A 22 4.94 -25.90 -23.29
N HIS A 23 5.41 -24.99 -24.14
CA HIS A 23 5.14 -24.92 -25.58
C HIS A 23 3.67 -24.77 -25.99
N GLU A 24 2.80 -24.40 -25.05
CA GLU A 24 1.40 -24.07 -25.36
C GLU A 24 1.23 -22.61 -25.79
N SER A 25 0.26 -22.39 -26.66
CA SER A 25 -0.15 -21.07 -27.11
C SER A 25 -0.99 -20.41 -26.01
N VAL A 26 -0.51 -19.29 -25.48
CA VAL A 26 -1.14 -18.53 -24.41
C VAL A 26 -1.28 -17.06 -24.83
N PRO A 27 -2.32 -16.35 -24.39
CA PRO A 27 -2.44 -14.91 -24.64
C PRO A 27 -1.21 -14.16 -24.08
N ARG A 28 -0.87 -13.00 -24.66
CA ARG A 28 0.22 -12.13 -24.14
C ARG A 28 -0.11 -11.61 -22.74
N THR A 29 0.16 -12.42 -21.73
CA THR A 29 0.09 -12.10 -20.30
C THR A 29 1.49 -12.12 -19.71
N LEU A 30 1.67 -11.51 -18.53
CA LEU A 30 2.99 -11.46 -17.85
C LEU A 30 3.54 -12.86 -17.50
N TYR A 31 2.66 -13.85 -17.36
CA TYR A 31 2.97 -15.24 -17.03
C TYR A 31 2.14 -16.20 -17.89
N CYS A 32 2.68 -17.37 -18.20
CA CYS A 32 1.94 -18.46 -18.84
C CYS A 32 0.86 -19.00 -17.90
N LEU A 33 -0.41 -18.97 -18.33
CA LEU A 33 -1.55 -19.40 -17.52
C LEU A 33 -1.53 -20.90 -17.18
N ASN A 34 -0.83 -21.73 -17.97
CA ASN A 34 -0.74 -23.18 -17.71
C ASN A 34 0.41 -23.59 -16.79
N CYS A 35 1.57 -22.92 -16.82
CA CYS A 35 2.76 -23.36 -16.05
C CYS A 35 3.43 -22.28 -15.19
N GLY A 36 2.89 -21.06 -15.16
CA GLY A 36 3.40 -19.95 -14.35
C GLY A 36 4.73 -19.35 -14.83
N TYR A 37 5.25 -19.76 -15.99
CA TYR A 37 6.52 -19.24 -16.50
C TYR A 37 6.40 -17.76 -16.90
N PRO A 38 7.32 -16.87 -16.45
CA PRO A 38 7.29 -15.45 -16.77
C PRO A 38 7.61 -15.18 -18.25
N LEU A 39 6.70 -14.52 -18.98
CA LEU A 39 6.82 -14.24 -20.42
C LEU A 39 7.38 -12.84 -20.73
N TYR A 40 7.53 -11.97 -19.72
CA TYR A 40 7.98 -10.59 -19.88
C TYR A 40 9.43 -10.43 -20.39
N ARG A 41 10.26 -11.49 -20.36
CA ARG A 41 11.65 -11.43 -20.84
C ARG A 41 11.78 -11.48 -22.36
N GLU A 42 10.74 -11.89 -23.06
CA GLU A 42 10.76 -12.02 -24.54
C GLU A 42 10.07 -10.87 -25.26
N ILE A 43 9.39 -9.98 -24.53
CA ILE A 43 8.82 -8.75 -25.07
C ILE A 43 9.96 -7.73 -25.23
N LYS A 44 10.85 -7.98 -26.19
CA LYS A 44 11.66 -6.90 -26.77
C LYS A 44 10.67 -5.98 -27.47
N VAL A 45 10.23 -4.93 -26.76
CA VAL A 45 9.49 -3.83 -27.35
C VAL A 45 10.40 -3.28 -28.45
N GLU A 46 10.11 -3.63 -29.70
CA GLU A 46 10.64 -2.92 -30.85
C GLU A 46 10.04 -1.52 -30.79
N ILE A 47 10.70 -0.63 -30.05
CA ILE A 47 10.38 0.80 -30.08
C ILE A 47 10.52 1.21 -31.55
N PRO A 48 9.45 1.68 -32.21
CA PRO A 48 9.54 2.15 -33.58
C PRO A 48 10.58 3.26 -33.63
N LYS A 49 11.69 2.94 -34.27
CA LYS A 49 12.86 3.80 -34.43
C LYS A 49 12.40 5.02 -35.21
N ALA A 50 12.19 6.14 -34.53
CA ALA A 50 11.86 7.41 -35.14
C ALA A 50 12.87 7.71 -36.26
N GLU A 51 12.35 7.87 -37.48
CA GLU A 51 13.13 8.17 -38.67
C GLU A 51 13.89 9.48 -38.47
N ARG A 52 15.19 9.37 -38.21
CA ARG A 52 16.13 10.49 -38.30
C ARG A 52 16.61 10.57 -39.75
N PRO A 53 16.55 11.74 -40.41
CA PRO A 53 16.91 11.87 -41.81
C PRO A 53 18.39 11.55 -42.07
N GLU A 54 18.58 10.96 -43.24
CA GLU A 54 19.74 10.23 -43.74
C GLU A 54 21.05 11.04 -43.74
N ALA A 55 22.12 10.43 -43.25
CA ALA A 55 23.49 10.76 -43.65
C ALA A 55 24.17 9.47 -44.10
N GLN A 56 24.41 9.39 -45.41
CA GLN A 56 25.11 8.32 -46.10
C GLN A 56 26.55 8.20 -45.59
N VAL A 57 26.91 7.04 -45.02
CA VAL A 57 28.32 6.58 -45.03
C VAL A 57 28.35 5.10 -45.34
N THR A 58 28.84 4.82 -46.54
CA THR A 58 29.23 3.52 -47.07
C THR A 58 30.41 2.94 -46.28
N SER A 59 30.34 1.67 -45.88
CA SER A 59 31.47 0.75 -46.02
C SER A 59 31.02 -0.69 -45.79
N SER A 60 31.33 -1.53 -46.78
CA SER A 60 31.25 -2.99 -46.77
C SER A 60 32.00 -3.63 -45.60
N LEU A 61 31.52 -4.79 -45.14
CA LEU A 61 32.25 -6.07 -45.22
C LEU A 61 31.43 -7.19 -44.53
N GLU A 62 30.96 -8.14 -45.34
CA GLU A 62 30.71 -9.54 -44.99
C GLU A 62 32.06 -10.22 -44.64
N PRO A 63 32.15 -11.36 -43.89
CA PRO A 63 31.36 -12.57 -44.19
C PRO A 63 30.97 -13.53 -43.04
N GLU A 64 29.99 -14.36 -43.40
CA GLU A 64 29.77 -15.79 -43.12
C GLU A 64 30.59 -16.48 -42.02
N SER A 65 29.89 -17.16 -41.09
CA SER A 65 30.20 -18.57 -40.80
C SER A 65 29.04 -19.28 -40.09
N LYS A 66 28.45 -20.23 -40.81
CA LYS A 66 27.57 -21.29 -40.30
C LYS A 66 28.33 -22.18 -39.33
N THR A 67 27.74 -22.52 -38.19
CA THR A 67 28.13 -23.70 -37.44
C THR A 67 26.87 -24.47 -37.07
N GLU A 68 26.59 -25.53 -37.82
CA GLU A 68 25.71 -26.63 -37.42
C GLU A 68 26.26 -27.23 -36.13
N ARG A 69 25.45 -27.24 -35.06
CA ARG A 69 25.75 -28.04 -33.87
C ARG A 69 24.75 -29.18 -33.81
N GLU A 70 25.30 -30.35 -34.07
CA GLU A 70 24.69 -31.65 -34.14
C GLU A 70 24.07 -32.07 -32.79
N GLU A 71 22.91 -32.70 -32.94
CA GLU A 71 21.99 -33.23 -31.94
C GLU A 71 22.60 -34.46 -31.24
N THR A 72 22.68 -34.44 -29.90
CA THR A 72 22.94 -35.65 -29.11
C THR A 72 21.89 -35.77 -28.01
N ARG A 73 20.92 -36.64 -28.27
CA ARG A 73 19.83 -37.05 -27.38
C ARG A 73 20.36 -38.11 -26.39
N PRO A 74 20.33 -37.89 -25.07
CA PRO A 74 20.63 -38.94 -24.11
C PRO A 74 19.48 -39.96 -23.99
N PRO A 75 19.78 -41.25 -23.73
CA PRO A 75 18.79 -42.33 -23.70
C PRO A 75 17.86 -42.25 -22.48
N GLU A 76 16.58 -42.55 -22.72
CA GLU A 76 15.52 -42.65 -21.70
C GLU A 76 15.83 -43.76 -20.67
N PRO A 77 15.63 -43.52 -19.36
CA PRO A 77 15.70 -44.57 -18.35
C PRO A 77 14.44 -45.47 -18.39
N PRO A 78 14.58 -46.76 -18.03
CA PRO A 78 13.49 -47.73 -18.10
C PRO A 78 12.39 -47.44 -17.07
N VAL A 79 11.15 -47.51 -17.56
CA VAL A 79 9.90 -47.44 -16.80
C VAL A 79 9.84 -48.59 -15.79
N VAL A 80 10.03 -48.28 -14.51
CA VAL A 80 9.75 -49.19 -13.39
C VAL A 80 8.28 -49.03 -13.01
N LYS A 81 7.49 -50.10 -13.22
CA LYS A 81 6.14 -50.24 -12.67
C LYS A 81 6.21 -50.37 -11.15
N PRO A 82 5.52 -49.53 -10.35
CA PRO A 82 5.30 -49.82 -8.95
C PRO A 82 4.19 -50.86 -8.81
N GLU A 83 4.51 -51.93 -8.09
CA GLU A 83 3.60 -52.93 -7.53
C GLU A 83 2.54 -52.28 -6.64
N GLU A 84 1.30 -52.72 -6.82
CA GLU A 84 0.18 -52.51 -5.89
C GLU A 84 0.57 -53.04 -4.50
N THR A 85 0.68 -52.14 -3.53
CA THR A 85 0.75 -52.52 -2.12
C THR A 85 -0.62 -52.28 -1.48
N GLN A 86 -1.07 -53.31 -0.80
CA GLN A 86 -2.43 -53.57 -0.35
C GLN A 86 -2.90 -52.61 0.74
N GLU A 87 -4.20 -52.31 0.68
CA GLU A 87 -4.99 -51.68 1.74
C GLU A 87 -4.87 -52.48 3.05
N GLU A 88 -4.25 -51.89 4.06
CA GLU A 88 -4.46 -52.31 5.45
C GLU A 88 -5.40 -51.33 6.17
N LYS A 89 -6.45 -51.94 6.66
CA LYS A 89 -7.60 -51.43 7.38
C LYS A 89 -7.25 -51.43 8.87
N MET A 90 -7.17 -50.27 9.50
CA MET A 90 -7.19 -50.10 10.97
C MET A 90 -8.27 -49.05 11.26
N GLU A 91 -9.49 -49.43 11.59
CA GLU A 91 -9.97 -49.84 12.93
C GLU A 91 -9.92 -48.67 13.93
N GLU A 92 -11.06 -47.98 14.00
CA GLU A 92 -11.38 -46.93 14.97
C GLU A 92 -11.36 -47.51 16.39
N GLY A 93 -10.42 -47.03 17.21
CA GLY A 93 -10.38 -47.29 18.64
C GLY A 93 -10.88 -46.08 19.41
N GLU A 94 -12.18 -46.10 19.76
CA GLU A 94 -12.74 -45.28 20.84
C GLU A 94 -12.20 -45.80 22.19
N ALA A 95 -11.46 -44.98 22.92
CA ALA A 95 -11.15 -45.24 24.32
C ALA A 95 -10.98 -43.94 25.13
N ASN A 96 -12.10 -43.47 25.66
CA ASN A 96 -12.31 -43.20 27.09
C ASN A 96 -11.09 -42.64 27.86
N VAL A 97 -10.95 -41.30 27.90
CA VAL A 97 -10.10 -40.63 28.90
C VAL A 97 -10.99 -40.23 30.07
N VAL A 98 -10.73 -40.88 31.20
CA VAL A 98 -11.33 -40.61 32.51
C VAL A 98 -10.79 -39.27 33.03
N GLU A 99 -11.69 -38.33 33.28
CA GLU A 99 -11.44 -37.15 34.11
C GLU A 99 -11.19 -37.58 35.56
N GLU A 100 -10.00 -37.28 36.09
CA GLU A 100 -9.76 -37.26 37.54
C GLU A 100 -9.06 -35.96 37.95
N PHE A 101 -9.82 -35.19 38.73
CA PHE A 101 -9.50 -34.02 39.55
C PHE A 101 -8.02 -33.79 39.93
N VAL A 102 -7.55 -32.54 39.75
CA VAL A 102 -6.93 -31.79 40.85
C VAL A 102 -7.46 -30.37 40.84
N ALA A 103 -8.22 -30.05 41.89
CA ALA A 103 -8.58 -28.69 42.27
C ALA A 103 -7.37 -28.03 42.92
N GLU A 104 -6.94 -26.87 42.41
CA GLU A 104 -6.26 -25.90 43.26
C GLU A 104 -6.75 -24.50 42.96
N ALA A 105 -7.32 -23.91 43.99
CA ALA A 105 -7.90 -22.58 44.02
C ALA A 105 -6.79 -21.55 44.22
N THR A 106 -6.68 -20.59 43.32
CA THR A 106 -6.18 -19.26 43.66
C THR A 106 -7.15 -18.22 43.13
N GLN A 107 -7.69 -17.46 44.08
CA GLN A 107 -8.50 -16.28 43.88
C GLN A 107 -7.71 -15.24 43.11
N ASP A 108 -8.25 -14.69 42.04
CA ASP A 108 -8.14 -13.26 41.82
C ASP A 108 -9.45 -12.71 41.26
N LYS A 109 -10.10 -11.93 42.12
CA LYS A 109 -11.25 -11.10 41.84
C LYS A 109 -10.72 -9.81 41.23
N THR A 110 -11.27 -9.41 40.09
CA THR A 110 -11.58 -8.02 39.66
C THR A 110 -11.38 -7.88 38.15
N PHE A 111 -12.37 -8.24 37.34
CA PHE A 111 -12.70 -7.51 36.09
C PHE A 111 -13.97 -8.06 35.42
N GLU A 112 -15.13 -7.97 36.09
CA GLU A 112 -16.40 -8.22 35.39
C GLU A 112 -17.56 -7.55 36.14
N ALA A 113 -17.64 -6.22 36.03
CA ALA A 113 -18.74 -5.42 36.58
C ALA A 113 -19.00 -4.13 35.79
N VAL A 114 -18.91 -4.17 34.45
CA VAL A 114 -19.26 -2.98 33.61
C VAL A 114 -20.21 -3.31 32.43
N SER A 115 -20.58 -4.58 32.18
CA SER A 115 -21.49 -4.91 31.05
C SER A 115 -22.98 -5.08 31.43
N ALA A 116 -23.39 -4.77 32.66
CA ALA A 116 -24.75 -5.04 33.14
C ALA A 116 -25.52 -3.81 33.67
N ALA A 117 -25.30 -2.62 33.10
CA ALA A 117 -25.96 -1.38 33.53
C ALA A 117 -26.58 -0.54 32.38
N LEU A 118 -27.07 -1.17 31.32
CA LEU A 118 -27.80 -0.43 30.27
C LEU A 118 -29.03 -1.17 29.70
N THR A 119 -29.82 -1.80 30.57
CA THR A 119 -31.19 -2.23 30.24
C THR A 119 -32.04 -2.18 31.50
N ASN A 120 -32.55 -1.00 31.85
CA ASN A 120 -33.78 -0.83 32.64
C ASN A 120 -34.05 0.67 32.90
N GLU A 121 -34.76 1.33 31.99
CA GLU A 121 -35.75 2.36 32.35
C GLU A 121 -36.95 2.22 31.40
N LEU A 122 -37.86 1.32 31.81
CA LEU A 122 -39.23 1.20 31.31
C LEU A 122 -40.14 1.52 32.50
N THR A 123 -40.63 2.75 32.53
CA THR A 123 -41.73 3.27 33.36
C THR A 123 -42.43 4.32 32.48
N GLU A 124 -43.74 4.41 32.29
CA GLU A 124 -44.93 3.78 32.84
C GLU A 124 -46.01 3.88 31.74
N GLU A 125 -46.86 2.86 31.64
CA GLU A 125 -48.14 2.95 30.94
C GLU A 125 -49.11 3.85 31.72
N ASN A 126 -49.89 4.72 31.06
CA ASN A 126 -51.36 4.61 30.85
C ASN A 126 -51.95 5.89 30.16
N PRO A 127 -53.25 5.99 29.78
CA PRO A 127 -53.65 5.92 28.38
C PRO A 127 -54.55 7.10 27.91
N LYS A 128 -54.98 7.01 26.64
CA LYS A 128 -56.12 7.69 25.98
C LYS A 128 -55.89 9.11 25.46
N THR A 129 -55.93 9.23 24.14
CA THR A 129 -56.88 10.04 23.35
C THR A 129 -56.55 9.80 21.87
N SER A 130 -57.36 8.96 21.19
CA SER A 130 -58.40 9.36 20.23
C SER A 130 -57.84 9.98 18.95
N ASP A 131 -57.98 9.20 17.87
CA ASP A 131 -58.38 9.60 16.51
C ASP A 131 -57.92 10.96 15.99
N ILE A 132 -57.15 10.97 14.89
CA ILE A 132 -57.32 11.91 13.76
C ILE A 132 -56.38 11.53 12.60
N VAL A 133 -57.03 11.21 11.48
CA VAL A 133 -56.74 11.63 10.08
C VAL A 133 -55.48 11.04 9.40
N THR A 134 -55.65 10.06 8.51
CA THR A 134 -55.86 10.17 7.04
C THR A 134 -54.60 10.54 6.25
N ALA A 135 -54.16 9.55 5.46
CA ALA A 135 -53.40 9.59 4.21
C ALA A 135 -52.80 10.92 3.73
N GLU A 136 -51.49 10.91 3.48
CA GLU A 136 -50.98 11.57 2.28
C GLU A 136 -49.79 10.80 1.69
N LEU A 137 -49.94 10.57 0.39
CA LEU A 137 -49.12 9.81 -0.53
C LEU A 137 -47.92 10.70 -0.92
N VAL A 138 -46.70 10.32 -0.52
CA VAL A 138 -45.49 11.02 -0.98
C VAL A 138 -44.87 10.24 -2.14
N GLU A 139 -44.85 10.89 -3.29
CA GLU A 139 -44.27 10.42 -4.55
C GLU A 139 -42.72 10.26 -4.45
N PRO A 140 -42.12 9.32 -5.19
CA PRO A 140 -40.66 9.23 -5.30
C PRO A 140 -40.13 10.30 -6.26
N LEU A 141 -39.33 11.23 -5.71
CA LEU A 141 -38.55 12.20 -6.47
C LEU A 141 -37.34 11.50 -7.12
N LYS A 142 -37.12 11.91 -8.37
CA LYS A 142 -36.26 11.31 -9.39
C LYS A 142 -34.78 11.44 -9.08
N ASP A 143 -34.07 10.34 -9.37
CA ASP A 143 -32.66 10.29 -9.71
C ASP A 143 -32.40 11.06 -11.01
N GLU A 144 -31.78 12.23 -10.93
CA GLU A 144 -31.11 12.91 -12.04
C GLU A 144 -30.39 14.14 -11.45
N LEU A 145 -29.13 14.01 -11.02
CA LEU A 145 -28.14 15.11 -10.83
C LEU A 145 -26.87 14.60 -10.10
N VAL A 146 -26.11 13.66 -10.69
CA VAL A 146 -24.76 13.27 -10.19
C VAL A 146 -23.79 13.03 -11.36
N GLU A 147 -23.68 13.96 -12.32
CA GLU A 147 -22.67 13.84 -13.39
C GLU A 147 -21.97 15.15 -13.79
N GLN A 148 -22.01 16.23 -12.98
CA GLN A 148 -21.38 17.51 -13.35
C GLN A 148 -20.26 18.04 -12.44
N SER A 149 -19.76 17.26 -11.47
CA SER A 149 -18.74 17.75 -10.52
C SER A 149 -17.31 17.26 -10.76
N THR A 150 -17.02 16.52 -11.82
CA THR A 150 -15.69 15.92 -12.06
C THR A 150 -14.79 16.70 -13.02
N GLU A 151 -15.30 17.62 -13.85
CA GLU A 151 -14.47 18.34 -14.85
C GLU A 151 -13.79 19.63 -14.33
N VAL A 152 -14.11 20.11 -13.12
CA VAL A 152 -13.58 21.40 -12.62
C VAL A 152 -12.25 21.25 -11.85
N LEU A 153 -11.81 20.01 -11.55
CA LEU A 153 -10.59 19.78 -10.76
C LEU A 153 -9.31 19.64 -11.59
N GLU A 154 -9.38 19.45 -12.92
CA GLU A 154 -8.19 19.29 -13.77
C GLU A 154 -7.55 20.63 -14.23
N GLU A 155 -8.25 21.77 -14.13
CA GLU A 155 -7.70 23.06 -14.62
C GLU A 155 -6.84 23.82 -13.60
N GLU A 156 -6.96 23.56 -12.29
CA GLU A 156 -6.16 24.28 -11.27
C GLU A 156 -4.76 23.70 -11.06
N GLU A 157 -4.49 22.46 -11.48
CA GLU A 157 -3.19 21.80 -11.30
C GLU A 157 -2.15 22.21 -12.36
N LYS A 158 -2.58 22.88 -13.43
CA LYS A 158 -1.70 23.27 -14.54
C LYS A 158 -0.93 24.58 -14.29
N LEU A 159 -1.24 25.34 -13.23
CA LEU A 159 -0.70 26.69 -13.05
C LEU A 159 0.55 26.79 -12.15
N THR A 160 1.00 25.70 -11.55
CA THR A 160 2.11 25.72 -10.57
C THR A 160 3.42 25.10 -11.06
N MET A 161 3.48 24.58 -12.29
CA MET A 161 4.65 23.82 -12.79
C MET A 161 5.51 24.58 -13.83
N GLU A 162 5.48 25.91 -13.85
CA GLU A 162 6.16 26.73 -14.88
C GLU A 162 7.21 27.70 -14.32
N LEU A 163 7.80 27.46 -13.13
CA LEU A 163 8.68 28.46 -12.51
C LEU A 163 9.90 27.93 -11.74
N LEU A 164 10.52 26.83 -12.19
CA LEU A 164 11.83 26.37 -11.73
C LEU A 164 12.65 25.82 -12.91
N GLU A 165 13.06 26.71 -13.82
CA GLU A 165 14.21 26.48 -14.70
C GLU A 165 15.48 26.81 -13.91
N GLU A 166 16.07 25.82 -13.22
CA GLU A 166 17.40 25.95 -12.64
C GLU A 166 18.48 25.64 -13.70
N GLU A 167 19.45 26.54 -13.81
CA GLU A 167 20.57 26.47 -14.75
C GLU A 167 21.47 25.25 -14.47
N PRO A 168 21.96 24.54 -15.50
CA PRO A 168 22.87 23.42 -15.31
C PRO A 168 24.26 23.89 -14.87
N ILE A 169 24.71 23.40 -13.72
CA ILE A 169 26.07 23.56 -13.19
C ILE A 169 27.04 22.78 -14.07
N GLU A 170 28.00 23.49 -14.69
CA GLU A 170 29.12 22.91 -15.43
C GLU A 170 30.07 22.17 -14.47
N LEU A 171 30.08 20.84 -14.53
CA LEU A 171 31.08 20.00 -13.86
C LEU A 171 32.36 19.94 -14.71
N GLU A 172 33.43 20.53 -14.18
CA GLU A 172 34.77 20.44 -14.76
C GLU A 172 35.26 18.99 -14.79
N ALA A 173 35.67 18.55 -15.97
CA ALA A 173 36.27 17.25 -16.23
C ALA A 173 37.68 17.17 -15.63
N VAL A 174 37.83 16.41 -14.56
CA VAL A 174 39.13 15.96 -14.06
C VAL A 174 39.63 14.83 -14.97
N LYS A 175 40.75 15.09 -15.66
CA LYS A 175 41.53 14.08 -16.38
C LYS A 175 42.44 13.36 -15.40
N GLU A 176 42.29 12.04 -15.28
CA GLU A 176 43.33 11.19 -14.71
C GLU A 176 43.88 10.26 -15.81
N GLU A 177 45.15 10.48 -16.13
CA GLU A 177 46.03 9.52 -16.76
C GLU A 177 46.74 8.75 -15.63
N ASP A 178 46.65 7.42 -15.57
CA ASP A 178 47.83 6.62 -15.21
C ASP A 178 47.71 5.16 -15.67
N GLU A 179 48.74 4.72 -16.39
CA GLU A 179 48.96 3.37 -16.88
C GLU A 179 49.80 2.60 -15.86
N GLY A 180 49.23 1.61 -15.19
CA GLY A 180 49.95 0.80 -14.20
C GLY A 180 49.53 -0.67 -14.23
N ALA A 181 50.21 -1.47 -15.06
CA ALA A 181 50.14 -2.92 -15.04
C ALA A 181 50.76 -3.47 -13.74
N GLY A 182 49.93 -4.02 -12.85
CA GLY A 182 50.34 -4.71 -11.62
C GLY A 182 49.48 -5.94 -11.37
N GLU A 183 50.09 -7.11 -11.49
CA GLU A 183 49.47 -8.41 -11.23
C GLU A 183 49.23 -8.63 -9.71
N GLY A 184 48.01 -9.03 -9.36
CA GLY A 184 47.80 -10.09 -8.36
C GLY A 184 47.79 -9.68 -6.88
N ALA A 185 46.88 -8.81 -6.48
CA ALA A 185 46.34 -8.80 -5.12
C ALA A 185 44.82 -8.68 -5.22
N VAL A 186 44.09 -9.72 -4.83
CA VAL A 186 42.63 -9.64 -4.59
C VAL A 186 42.47 -8.82 -3.31
N GLU A 187 42.57 -7.52 -3.48
CA GLU A 187 42.26 -6.52 -2.47
C GLU A 187 40.77 -6.71 -2.18
N ALA A 188 40.50 -7.17 -0.95
CA ALA A 188 39.14 -7.30 -0.46
C ALA A 188 38.51 -5.91 -0.56
N LEU A 189 37.69 -5.73 -1.60
CA LEU A 189 36.91 -4.53 -1.79
C LEU A 189 35.93 -4.49 -0.60
N GLU A 190 36.34 -3.82 0.48
CA GLU A 190 35.45 -3.47 1.57
C GLU A 190 34.38 -2.58 0.95
N VAL A 191 33.25 -3.20 0.58
CA VAL A 191 32.04 -2.50 0.17
C VAL A 191 31.52 -1.81 1.43
N THR A 192 32.11 -0.67 1.76
CA THR A 192 31.56 0.32 2.68
C THR A 192 30.40 1.01 1.96
N GLY A 193 29.36 0.24 1.63
CA GLY A 193 28.12 0.79 1.14
C GLY A 193 27.49 1.57 2.28
N GLU A 194 27.43 2.89 2.17
CA GLU A 194 26.62 3.69 3.07
C GLU A 194 25.20 3.09 3.07
N PRO A 195 24.59 2.87 4.25
CA PRO A 195 23.25 2.31 4.32
C PRO A 195 22.31 3.25 3.58
N SER A 196 21.83 2.80 2.41
CA SER A 196 20.90 3.57 1.59
C SER A 196 19.71 3.95 2.45
N LYS A 197 19.44 5.26 2.56
CA LYS A 197 18.31 5.78 3.32
C LYS A 197 17.04 5.04 2.85
N PRO A 198 16.25 4.46 3.76
CA PRO A 198 15.09 3.68 3.38
C PRO A 198 14.13 4.56 2.57
N GLU A 199 13.88 4.14 1.33
CA GLU A 199 13.01 4.83 0.38
C GLU A 199 11.56 4.55 0.76
N ILE A 200 10.80 5.61 1.07
CA ILE A 200 9.36 5.56 1.32
C ILE A 200 8.66 5.56 -0.05
N ASP A 201 7.58 4.79 -0.17
CA ASP A 201 6.78 4.76 -1.40
C ASP A 201 6.32 6.18 -1.80
N PRO A 202 6.58 6.63 -3.04
CA PRO A 202 6.17 7.95 -3.52
C PRO A 202 4.68 8.25 -3.33
N MET A 203 3.82 7.22 -3.42
CA MET A 203 2.38 7.37 -3.20
C MET A 203 2.05 7.74 -1.76
N ILE A 204 2.81 7.23 -0.79
CA ILE A 204 2.66 7.56 0.64
C ILE A 204 3.07 9.01 0.87
N LEU A 205 4.16 9.46 0.26
CA LEU A 205 4.62 10.85 0.35
C LEU A 205 3.53 11.80 -0.17
N GLU A 206 3.00 11.56 -1.36
CA GLU A 206 1.95 12.37 -1.97
C GLU A 206 0.70 12.48 -1.10
N VAL A 207 0.18 11.36 -0.59
CA VAL A 207 -1.03 11.34 0.25
C VAL A 207 -0.82 12.15 1.53
N MET A 208 0.35 12.01 2.15
CA MET A 208 0.66 12.69 3.40
C MET A 208 0.94 14.18 3.19
N ASP A 209 1.62 14.57 2.10
CA ASP A 209 1.86 15.96 1.74
C ASP A 209 0.54 16.69 1.45
N ASN A 210 -0.36 16.06 0.71
CA ASN A 210 -1.69 16.61 0.42
C ASN A 210 -2.56 16.73 1.67
N LEU A 211 -2.48 15.75 2.57
CA LEU A 211 -3.16 15.81 3.86
C LEU A 211 -2.61 16.96 4.72
N ALA A 212 -1.28 17.05 4.86
CA ALA A 212 -0.59 18.11 5.58
C ALA A 212 -0.97 19.50 5.03
N HIS A 213 -0.99 19.65 3.70
CA HIS A 213 -1.38 20.87 3.03
C HIS A 213 -2.85 21.24 3.31
N ASN A 214 -3.77 20.26 3.22
CA ASN A 214 -5.19 20.46 3.50
C ASN A 214 -5.43 20.93 4.95
N ILE A 215 -4.79 20.29 5.93
CA ILE A 215 -4.88 20.69 7.34
C ILE A 215 -4.32 22.10 7.55
N SER A 216 -3.18 22.42 6.93
CA SER A 216 -2.60 23.77 6.94
C SER A 216 -3.59 24.82 6.40
N LEU A 217 -4.25 24.55 5.29
CA LEU A 217 -5.24 25.46 4.69
C LEU A 217 -6.47 25.64 5.58
N LYS A 218 -7.02 24.56 6.15
CA LYS A 218 -8.16 24.62 7.08
C LYS A 218 -7.85 25.52 8.27
N VAL A 219 -6.73 25.30 8.96
CA VAL A 219 -6.33 26.08 10.14
C VAL A 219 -6.08 27.55 9.78
N LYS A 220 -5.36 27.83 8.69
CA LYS A 220 -5.10 29.21 8.22
C LYS A 220 -6.39 29.94 7.81
N LEU A 221 -7.36 29.25 7.21
CA LEU A 221 -8.66 29.84 6.86
C LEU A 221 -9.44 30.25 8.13
N VAL A 222 -9.42 29.41 9.16
CA VAL A 222 -10.02 29.74 10.45
C VAL A 222 -9.34 30.94 11.10
N GLU A 223 -8.00 30.96 11.11
CA GLU A 223 -7.23 32.10 11.61
C GLU A 223 -7.59 33.42 10.89
N LEU A 224 -7.70 33.37 9.56
CA LEU A 224 -8.11 34.52 8.75
C LEU A 224 -9.53 34.97 9.08
N THR A 225 -10.45 34.03 9.35
CA THR A 225 -11.83 34.33 9.75
C THR A 225 -11.86 35.10 11.07
N ILE A 226 -11.02 34.68 12.02
CA ILE A 226 -10.90 35.34 13.32
C ILE A 226 -10.33 36.75 13.17
N LYS A 227 -9.28 36.91 12.36
CA LYS A 227 -8.53 38.17 12.22
C LYS A 227 -9.17 39.21 11.28
N LYS A 228 -9.83 38.80 10.18
CA LYS A 228 -10.10 39.70 9.02
C LYS A 228 -11.57 39.99 8.70
N ASP A 229 -12.51 39.66 9.57
CA ASP A 229 -13.96 39.92 9.34
C ASP A 229 -14.45 39.51 7.94
N ILE A 230 -14.15 38.25 7.62
CA ILE A 230 -14.56 37.61 6.39
C ILE A 230 -16.03 37.21 6.49
N ASN A 231 -16.76 37.33 5.38
CA ASN A 231 -18.16 36.90 5.29
C ASN A 231 -18.31 35.40 5.62
N GLU A 232 -19.14 35.10 6.61
CA GLU A 232 -19.42 33.74 7.11
C GLU A 232 -19.81 32.75 6.00
N GLY A 233 -20.64 33.16 5.03
CA GLY A 233 -21.05 32.31 3.92
C GLY A 233 -19.90 31.92 2.99
N THR A 234 -18.89 32.79 2.85
CA THR A 234 -17.68 32.46 2.07
C THR A 234 -16.79 31.49 2.84
N VAL A 235 -16.65 31.69 4.16
CA VAL A 235 -15.88 30.81 5.04
C VAL A 235 -16.48 29.41 5.05
N LYS A 236 -17.81 29.30 5.21
CA LYS A 236 -18.52 28.02 5.21
C LYS A 236 -18.29 27.24 3.91
N LYS A 237 -18.51 27.89 2.76
CA LYS A 237 -18.29 27.25 1.44
C LYS A 237 -16.86 26.74 1.25
N LEU A 238 -15.85 27.51 1.70
CA LEU A 238 -14.45 27.10 1.60
C LEU A 238 -14.12 25.97 2.57
N LEU A 239 -14.62 26.04 3.81
CA LEU A 239 -14.43 24.97 4.80
C LEU A 239 -15.07 23.66 4.35
N GLU A 240 -16.29 23.69 3.81
CA GLU A 240 -16.96 22.51 3.25
C GLU A 240 -16.13 21.86 2.13
N ASN A 241 -15.55 22.67 1.22
CA ASN A 241 -14.67 22.16 0.16
C ASN A 241 -13.41 21.51 0.73
N TYR A 242 -12.75 22.18 1.68
CA TYR A 242 -11.55 21.62 2.31
C TYR A 242 -11.87 20.41 3.18
N ALA A 243 -13.04 20.35 3.82
CA ALA A 243 -13.51 19.20 4.58
C ALA A 243 -13.67 17.98 3.66
N ALA A 244 -14.37 18.12 2.53
CA ALA A 244 -14.54 17.04 1.55
C ALA A 244 -13.19 16.55 0.98
N LYS A 245 -12.27 17.47 0.64
CA LYS A 245 -10.92 17.10 0.20
C LYS A 245 -10.13 16.41 1.32
N GLY A 246 -10.24 16.89 2.55
CA GLY A 246 -9.57 16.31 3.71
C GLY A 246 -10.04 14.87 3.99
N GLU A 247 -11.35 14.63 3.92
CA GLU A 247 -11.94 13.30 4.08
C GLU A 247 -11.41 12.31 3.04
N LEU A 248 -11.27 12.74 1.78
CA LEU A 248 -10.66 11.92 0.73
C LEU A 248 -9.23 11.49 1.09
N TRP A 249 -8.40 12.43 1.53
CA TRP A 249 -7.01 12.13 1.90
C TRP A 249 -6.90 11.27 3.16
N ILE A 250 -7.75 11.50 4.16
CA ILE A 250 -7.81 10.68 5.38
C ILE A 250 -8.22 9.25 5.04
N ASN A 251 -9.24 9.07 4.20
CA ASN A 251 -9.67 7.76 3.76
C ASN A 251 -8.56 7.04 2.98
N LYS A 252 -7.86 7.75 2.09
CA LYS A 252 -6.73 7.19 1.34
C LYS A 252 -5.58 6.77 2.25
N ARG A 253 -5.21 7.63 3.21
CA ARG A 253 -4.20 7.31 4.24
C ARG A 253 -4.60 6.06 5.02
N ASN A 254 -5.83 5.99 5.51
CA ASN A 254 -6.33 4.86 6.30
C ASN A 254 -6.33 3.55 5.48
N GLU A 255 -6.69 3.62 4.19
CA GLU A 255 -6.62 2.47 3.27
C GLU A 255 -5.19 1.93 3.13
N ILE A 256 -4.21 2.82 2.94
CA ILE A 256 -2.80 2.42 2.83
C ILE A 256 -2.28 1.87 4.16
N LEU A 257 -2.68 2.49 5.27
CA LEU A 257 -2.27 2.10 6.62
C LEU A 257 -2.78 0.69 6.95
N GLU A 258 -4.05 0.39 6.67
CA GLU A 258 -4.64 -0.94 6.89
C GLU A 258 -3.93 -2.01 6.06
N ARG A 259 -3.68 -1.76 4.78
CA ARG A 259 -2.92 -2.67 3.91
C ARG A 259 -1.51 -2.91 4.46
N SER A 260 -0.83 -1.86 4.91
CA SER A 260 0.53 -1.94 5.43
C SER A 260 0.58 -2.75 6.75
N ARG A 261 -0.41 -2.60 7.63
CA ARG A 261 -0.55 -3.40 8.86
C ARG A 261 -0.75 -4.87 8.56
N TYR A 262 -1.58 -5.19 7.56
CA TYR A 262 -1.77 -6.56 7.11
C TYR A 262 -0.48 -7.18 6.55
N GLU A 263 0.27 -6.42 5.75
CA GLU A 263 1.58 -6.85 5.22
C GLU A 263 2.59 -7.09 6.34
N VAL A 264 2.66 -6.21 7.34
CA VAL A 264 3.51 -6.37 8.53
C VAL A 264 3.20 -7.68 9.26
N SER A 265 1.92 -7.95 9.55
CA SER A 265 1.52 -9.20 10.22
C SER A 265 1.87 -10.44 9.39
N THR A 266 1.75 -10.35 8.06
CA THR A 266 2.10 -11.44 7.15
C THR A 266 3.62 -11.68 7.13
N LEU A 267 4.43 -10.62 7.09
CA LEU A 267 5.89 -10.70 7.16
C LEU A 267 6.38 -11.25 8.50
N GLU A 268 5.78 -10.83 9.61
CA GLU A 268 6.11 -11.34 10.95
C GLU A 268 5.90 -12.85 11.04
N LYS A 269 4.76 -13.35 10.56
CA LYS A 269 4.49 -14.80 10.49
C LYS A 269 5.50 -15.54 9.59
N ALA A 270 5.86 -14.96 8.46
CA ALA A 270 6.85 -15.54 7.56
C ALA A 270 8.24 -15.64 8.23
N ILE A 271 8.64 -14.60 8.98
CA ILE A 271 9.89 -14.61 9.76
C ILE A 271 9.85 -15.66 10.85
N GLU A 272 8.74 -15.78 11.57
CA GLU A 272 8.55 -16.80 12.61
C GLU A 272 8.66 -18.21 12.03
N ASN A 273 8.00 -18.48 10.90
CA ASN A 273 8.08 -19.76 10.21
C ASN A 273 9.50 -20.09 9.72
N ALA A 274 10.23 -19.12 9.16
CA ALA A 274 11.62 -19.31 8.73
C ALA A 274 12.54 -19.60 9.92
N ARG A 275 12.34 -18.92 11.05
CA ARG A 275 13.08 -19.17 12.30
C ARG A 275 12.77 -20.57 12.85
N ALA A 276 11.52 -20.97 12.88
CA ALA A 276 11.12 -22.31 13.31
C ALA A 276 11.74 -23.40 12.41
N GLY A 277 11.78 -23.17 11.09
CA GLY A 277 12.44 -24.09 10.14
C GLY A 277 13.96 -24.20 10.35
N LEU A 278 14.63 -23.11 10.70
CA LEU A 278 16.05 -23.11 11.05
C LEU A 278 16.30 -23.84 12.38
N GLU A 279 15.48 -23.56 13.41
CA GLU A 279 15.56 -24.21 14.72
C GLU A 279 15.31 -25.73 14.61
N GLU A 280 14.31 -26.16 13.83
CA GLU A 280 14.07 -27.58 13.57
C GLU A 280 15.29 -28.23 12.90
N LEU A 281 15.90 -27.56 11.92
CA LEU A 281 17.09 -28.05 11.24
C LEU A 281 18.30 -28.17 12.20
N ASP A 282 18.47 -27.21 13.11
CA ASP A 282 19.48 -27.27 14.18
C ASP A 282 19.25 -28.47 15.11
N ILE A 283 18.01 -28.70 15.55
CA ILE A 283 17.66 -29.84 16.42
C ILE A 283 17.92 -31.17 15.70
N ARG A 284 17.47 -31.31 14.43
CA ARG A 284 17.67 -32.52 13.63
C ARG A 284 19.16 -32.83 13.42
N ARG A 285 19.98 -31.81 13.20
CA ARG A 285 21.44 -31.95 13.15
C ARG A 285 21.99 -32.43 14.49
N ALA A 286 21.56 -31.83 15.61
CA ALA A 286 22.05 -32.17 16.94
C ALA A 286 21.76 -33.62 17.36
N ILE A 287 20.63 -34.18 16.95
CA ILE A 287 20.27 -35.59 17.20
C ILE A 287 20.84 -36.57 16.17
N GLY A 288 21.51 -36.06 15.11
CA GLY A 288 22.07 -36.86 14.03
C GLY A 288 21.05 -37.36 12.99
N ASP A 289 19.85 -36.78 12.96
CA ASP A 289 18.82 -37.08 11.94
C ASP A 289 19.07 -36.32 10.63
N ALA A 290 19.69 -35.14 10.70
CA ALA A 290 20.17 -34.39 9.54
C ALA A 290 21.70 -34.43 9.44
N SER A 291 22.22 -34.58 8.22
CA SER A 291 23.66 -34.55 7.95
C SER A 291 24.22 -33.12 7.98
N ASP A 292 25.52 -32.97 8.23
CA ASP A 292 26.20 -31.67 8.14
C ASP A 292 26.08 -31.06 6.73
N ASP A 293 26.12 -31.88 5.68
CA ASP A 293 25.97 -31.40 4.30
C ASP A 293 24.56 -30.84 4.03
N GLU A 294 23.51 -31.50 4.53
CA GLU A 294 22.13 -31.00 4.44
C GLU A 294 21.98 -29.68 5.20
N TYR A 295 22.59 -29.58 6.39
CA TYR A 295 22.58 -28.37 7.19
C TYR A 295 23.25 -27.21 6.44
N LEU A 296 24.48 -27.42 5.94
CA LEU A 296 25.24 -26.42 5.19
C LEU A 296 24.53 -25.97 3.91
N ALA A 297 23.69 -26.83 3.32
CA ALA A 297 22.88 -26.49 2.16
C ALA A 297 21.63 -25.65 2.53
N LYS A 298 20.94 -25.97 3.63
CA LYS A 298 19.64 -25.37 3.98
C LYS A 298 19.70 -24.18 4.92
N ALA A 299 20.60 -24.19 5.91
CA ALA A 299 20.68 -23.13 6.91
C ALA A 299 20.92 -21.73 6.29
N PRO A 300 21.83 -21.58 5.30
CA PRO A 300 22.03 -20.27 4.66
C PRO A 300 20.79 -19.74 3.95
N ALA A 301 19.91 -20.62 3.45
CA ALA A 301 18.65 -20.20 2.82
C ALA A 301 17.67 -19.62 3.85
N TYR A 302 17.51 -20.28 5.00
CA TYR A 302 16.69 -19.74 6.09
C TYR A 302 17.26 -18.44 6.66
N GLU A 303 18.58 -18.36 6.85
CA GLU A 303 19.22 -17.13 7.31
C GLU A 303 19.00 -15.98 6.32
N TRP A 304 19.13 -16.25 5.03
CA TRP A 304 18.83 -15.28 3.98
C TRP A 304 17.37 -14.82 4.01
N ASP A 305 16.42 -15.75 4.11
CA ASP A 305 14.99 -15.44 4.20
C ASP A 305 14.69 -14.58 5.44
N ILE A 306 15.24 -14.93 6.60
CA ILE A 306 15.07 -14.17 7.84
C ILE A 306 15.58 -12.74 7.66
N ASN A 307 16.79 -12.56 7.13
CA ASN A 307 17.37 -11.23 6.95
C ASN A 307 16.56 -10.39 5.95
N HIS A 308 16.26 -10.96 4.77
CA HIS A 308 15.49 -10.28 3.73
C HIS A 308 14.08 -9.89 4.19
N LEU A 309 13.39 -10.79 4.89
CA LEU A 309 12.06 -10.49 5.44
C LEU A 309 12.13 -9.43 6.54
N ASN A 310 13.17 -9.41 7.38
CA ASN A 310 13.37 -8.36 8.39
C ASN A 310 13.62 -6.99 7.77
N GLU A 311 14.38 -6.92 6.67
CA GLU A 311 14.59 -5.66 5.93
C GLU A 311 13.25 -5.12 5.38
N LYS A 312 12.44 -5.99 4.76
CA LYS A 312 11.09 -5.63 4.30
C LYS A 312 10.18 -5.20 5.45
N LEU A 313 10.20 -5.94 6.56
CA LEU A 313 9.43 -5.62 7.75
C LEU A 313 9.80 -4.24 8.30
N THR A 314 11.09 -3.93 8.34
CA THR A 314 11.61 -2.63 8.79
C THR A 314 11.11 -1.50 7.88
N ARG A 315 11.18 -1.70 6.56
CA ARG A 315 10.66 -0.72 5.58
C ARG A 315 9.16 -0.47 5.77
N LYS A 316 8.36 -1.53 5.92
CA LYS A 316 6.91 -1.43 6.11
C LYS A 316 6.54 -0.76 7.44
N ARG A 317 7.29 -1.04 8.51
CA ARG A 317 7.12 -0.34 9.80
C ARG A 317 7.45 1.14 9.68
N LEU A 318 8.45 1.51 8.89
CA LEU A 318 8.77 2.92 8.63
C LEU A 318 7.62 3.60 7.86
N GLU A 319 7.07 2.96 6.83
CA GLU A 319 5.90 3.44 6.07
C GLU A 319 4.70 3.69 6.98
N ILE A 320 4.33 2.73 7.83
CA ILE A 320 3.25 2.89 8.83
C ILE A 320 3.55 4.07 9.75
N SER A 321 4.77 4.14 10.26
CA SER A 321 5.16 5.20 11.18
C SER A 321 5.15 6.59 10.52
N TYR A 322 5.36 6.68 9.19
CA TYR A 322 5.21 7.91 8.42
C TYR A 322 3.73 8.27 8.23
N LEU A 323 2.88 7.29 7.91
CA LEU A 323 1.42 7.48 7.76
C LEU A 323 0.71 7.89 9.05
N GLU A 324 1.23 7.47 10.21
CA GLU A 324 0.63 7.76 11.52
C GLU A 324 0.91 9.17 12.04
N SER A 325 1.92 9.87 11.51
CA SER A 325 2.43 11.11 12.12
C SER A 325 2.71 12.20 11.08
N LEU A 326 1.94 13.29 11.15
CA LEU A 326 2.14 14.46 10.28
C LEU A 326 3.46 15.18 10.56
N SER A 327 4.02 15.09 11.77
CA SER A 327 5.29 15.76 12.12
C SER A 327 6.49 15.23 11.34
N LYS A 328 6.36 14.08 10.66
CA LYS A 328 7.39 13.54 9.76
C LYS A 328 7.36 14.09 8.35
N VAL A 329 6.24 14.70 7.98
CA VAL A 329 5.94 15.16 6.63
C VAL A 329 6.34 16.63 6.47
N MET A 330 6.07 17.42 7.50
CA MET A 330 6.33 18.87 7.51
C MET A 330 7.55 19.22 8.37
N SER A 331 8.04 20.45 8.21
CA SER A 331 9.09 20.96 9.08
C SER A 331 8.60 21.06 10.52
N VAL A 332 9.49 20.88 11.50
CA VAL A 332 9.15 20.98 12.92
C VAL A 332 8.58 22.37 13.25
N ASP A 333 9.16 23.41 12.66
CA ASP A 333 8.71 24.80 12.84
C ASP A 333 7.28 25.02 12.30
N ASP A 334 6.97 24.48 11.12
CA ASP A 334 5.63 24.59 10.54
C ASP A 334 4.60 23.79 11.35
N PHE A 335 4.98 22.60 11.83
CA PHE A 335 4.12 21.75 12.66
C PHE A 335 3.76 22.45 13.98
N GLU A 336 4.76 22.96 14.69
CA GLU A 336 4.55 23.67 15.96
C GLU A 336 3.74 24.95 15.77
N SER A 337 4.07 25.74 14.74
CA SER A 337 3.34 26.96 14.41
C SER A 337 1.87 26.66 14.10
N LEU A 338 1.60 25.62 13.30
CA LEU A 338 0.24 25.26 12.94
C LEU A 338 -0.57 24.79 14.15
N LYS A 339 0.06 24.02 15.04
CA LYS A 339 -0.54 23.56 16.30
C LYS A 339 -0.86 24.71 17.25
N GLU A 340 0.03 25.71 17.35
CA GLU A 340 -0.20 26.92 18.14
C GLU A 340 -1.37 27.73 17.56
N ILE A 341 -1.40 27.94 16.24
CA ILE A 341 -2.49 28.66 15.57
C ILE A 341 -3.81 27.94 15.80
N ALA A 342 -3.88 26.62 15.58
CA ALA A 342 -5.10 25.83 15.78
C ALA A 342 -5.60 25.92 17.23
N SER A 343 -4.70 25.83 18.21
CA SER A 343 -5.04 25.92 19.64
C SER A 343 -5.54 27.31 20.03
N SER A 344 -4.88 28.38 19.56
CA SER A 344 -5.32 29.76 19.79
C SER A 344 -6.69 30.00 19.16
N CYS A 345 -6.88 29.60 17.90
CA CYS A 345 -8.14 29.75 17.19
C CYS A 345 -9.29 29.03 17.90
N HIS A 346 -9.03 27.85 18.46
CA HIS A 346 -10.02 27.07 19.19
C HIS A 346 -10.52 27.80 20.45
N HIS A 347 -9.64 28.57 21.11
CA HIS A 347 -10.00 29.39 22.27
C HIS A 347 -10.75 30.67 21.88
N ASP A 348 -10.25 31.37 20.85
CA ASP A 348 -10.72 32.70 20.48
C ASP A 348 -12.10 32.69 19.78
N ILE A 349 -12.51 31.55 19.21
CA ILE A 349 -13.75 31.48 18.42
C ILE A 349 -15.02 31.71 19.25
N ASP A 350 -15.01 31.35 20.54
CA ASP A 350 -16.14 31.62 21.45
C ASP A 350 -16.36 33.12 21.66
N GLU A 351 -15.29 33.92 21.62
CA GLU A 351 -15.39 35.37 21.72
C GLU A 351 -16.08 35.97 20.48
N LEU A 352 -15.89 35.38 19.31
CA LEU A 352 -16.57 35.80 18.07
C LEU A 352 -18.05 35.43 18.07
N ALA A 353 -18.38 34.26 18.61
CA ALA A 353 -19.76 33.84 18.83
C ALA A 353 -20.47 34.84 19.76
N ALA A 354 -19.83 35.24 20.86
CA ALA A 354 -20.36 36.22 21.82
C ALA A 354 -20.57 37.62 21.19
N LYS A 355 -19.72 38.00 20.23
CA LYS A 355 -19.86 39.24 19.45
C LYS A 355 -20.94 39.16 18.36
N GLY A 356 -21.55 38.00 18.13
CA GLY A 356 -22.56 37.77 17.09
C GLY A 356 -22.01 37.84 15.67
N ARG A 357 -20.70 37.63 15.48
CA ARG A 357 -20.05 37.64 14.16
C ARG A 357 -20.19 36.32 13.41
N LEU A 358 -20.38 35.22 14.15
CA LEU A 358 -20.57 33.88 13.62
C LEU A 358 -21.83 33.28 14.25
N THR A 359 -22.56 32.49 13.48
CA THR A 359 -23.66 31.67 13.99
C THR A 359 -23.13 30.55 14.88
N PRO A 360 -23.92 30.08 15.86
CA PRO A 360 -23.53 28.96 16.71
C PRO A 360 -23.27 27.67 15.91
N GLU A 361 -23.95 27.48 14.77
CA GLU A 361 -23.74 26.36 13.85
C GLU A 361 -22.34 26.40 13.26
N THR A 362 -21.94 27.53 12.67
CA THR A 362 -20.59 27.69 12.08
C THR A 362 -19.49 27.61 13.14
N VAL A 363 -19.73 28.10 14.36
CA VAL A 363 -18.78 27.95 15.46
C VAL A 363 -18.57 26.48 15.83
N ALA A 364 -19.65 25.69 15.91
CA ALA A 364 -19.55 24.26 16.20
C ALA A 364 -18.80 23.51 15.09
N GLU A 365 -19.08 23.84 13.82
CA GLU A 365 -18.39 23.27 12.66
C GLU A 365 -16.89 23.60 12.68
N ILE A 366 -16.52 24.86 12.90
CA ILE A 366 -15.10 25.26 12.97
C ILE A 366 -14.41 24.57 14.15
N LYS A 367 -15.05 24.46 15.31
CA LYS A 367 -14.48 23.73 16.46
C LYS A 367 -14.22 22.27 16.12
N SER A 368 -15.19 21.59 15.51
CA SER A 368 -15.02 20.21 15.03
C SER A 368 -13.81 20.07 14.09
N ILE A 369 -13.64 21.00 13.15
CA ILE A 369 -12.49 21.01 12.22
C ILE A 369 -11.16 21.25 12.96
N LEU A 370 -11.13 22.17 13.92
CA LEU A 370 -9.93 22.45 14.71
C LEU A 370 -9.57 21.28 15.63
N GLU A 371 -10.55 20.60 16.21
CA GLU A 371 -10.34 19.39 17.01
C GLU A 371 -9.76 18.25 16.16
N GLU A 372 -10.31 18.03 14.97
CA GLU A 372 -9.77 17.07 13.99
C GLU A 372 -8.33 17.42 13.61
N ALA A 373 -8.05 18.67 13.28
CA ALA A 373 -6.69 19.14 12.96
C ALA A 373 -5.73 18.95 14.14
N LEU A 374 -6.16 19.28 15.37
CA LEU A 374 -5.36 19.10 16.57
C LEU A 374 -5.09 17.63 16.88
N GLU A 375 -6.05 16.73 16.63
CA GLU A 375 -5.85 15.28 16.76
C GLU A 375 -4.75 14.79 15.81
N LEU A 376 -4.76 15.27 14.57
CA LEU A 376 -3.74 14.92 13.57
C LEU A 376 -2.36 15.56 13.85
N LEU A 377 -2.34 16.63 14.65
CA LEU A 377 -1.13 17.33 15.12
C LEU A 377 -0.70 16.89 16.54
N LYS A 378 -1.20 15.74 17.03
CA LYS A 378 -0.66 15.06 18.20
C LYS A 378 0.51 14.18 17.77
N ASP A 379 1.57 14.21 18.57
CA ASP A 379 2.73 13.32 18.44
C ASP A 379 2.50 12.03 19.23
#